data_AF-A0A8H7ER70-F1
#
_entry.id   AF-A0A8H7ER70-F1
#
_cell.length_a   1.000
_cell.length_b   1.000
_cell.length_c   1.000
_cell.angle_alpha   90.00
_cell.angle_beta   90.00
_cell.angle_gamma   90.00
#
_symmetry.space_group_name_H-M   'P 1'
#
loop_
_entity.id
_entity.type
_entity.pdbx_description
1 polymer ?
#
loop_
_entity_poly.entity_id
_entity_poly.type
_entity_poly.pdbx_seq_one_letter_code
_entity_poly.pdbx_strand_id
1 'polypeptide(L)'
;MEDTLDQVREKCALQLEIYQKCVENYPQSWDKSCLQQKRALTKCSEENVGILKFVKQHCSTQIKTYDACLAANPEDPEKCVQALKELYLCTEATSVVFKEAQKEKK
;
A
#
# COMPACT_ATOMS: atom_id res chain seq x y z
N MET A 1 8.62 7.01 6.50
CA MET A 1 7.45 6.81 5.62
C MET A 1 7.32 7.92 4.57
N GLU A 2 7.70 9.18 4.86
CA GLU A 2 7.66 10.30 3.90
C GLU A 2 8.35 10.00 2.55
N ASP A 3 9.55 9.40 2.61
CA ASP A 3 10.34 9.03 1.42
C ASP A 3 9.63 8.07 0.43
N THR A 4 8.73 7.21 0.94
CA THR A 4 8.04 6.22 0.09
C THR A 4 6.95 6.85 -0.77
N LEU A 5 6.23 7.84 -0.24
CA LEU A 5 5.19 8.55 -0.99
C LEU A 5 5.80 9.43 -2.07
N ASP A 6 6.95 10.05 -1.80
CA ASP A 6 7.66 10.84 -2.80
C ASP A 6 8.21 9.96 -3.92
N GLN A 7 8.74 8.78 -3.61
CA GLN A 7 9.12 7.79 -4.65
C GLN A 7 7.92 7.34 -5.50
N VAL A 8 6.73 7.15 -4.91
CA VAL A 8 5.52 6.83 -5.66
C VAL A 8 5.11 8.01 -6.55
N ARG A 9 5.17 9.24 -6.04
CA ARG A 9 4.87 10.45 -6.83
C ARG A 9 5.82 10.60 -8.00
N GLU A 10 7.11 10.37 -7.81
CA GLU A 10 8.12 10.49 -8.85
C GLU A 10 7.97 9.39 -9.92
N LYS A 11 7.79 8.13 -9.50
CA LYS A 11 7.83 6.97 -10.40
C LYS A 11 6.46 6.56 -10.97
N CYS A 12 5.37 6.99 -10.34
CA CYS A 12 4.00 6.59 -10.67
C CYS A 12 3.05 7.79 -10.76
N ALA A 13 3.57 8.99 -11.09
CA ALA A 13 2.80 10.24 -11.19
C ALA A 13 1.50 10.09 -12.00
N LEU A 14 1.58 9.44 -13.16
CA LEU A 14 0.45 9.26 -14.07
C LEU A 14 -0.67 8.42 -13.44
N GLN A 15 -0.33 7.27 -12.86
CA GLN A 15 -1.31 6.40 -12.21
C GLN A 15 -1.91 7.05 -10.97
N LEU A 16 -1.12 7.84 -10.25
CA LEU A 16 -1.56 8.61 -9.08
C LEU A 16 -2.58 9.68 -9.50
N GLU A 17 -2.29 10.46 -10.54
CA GLU A 17 -3.18 11.49 -11.07
C GLU A 17 -4.51 10.89 -11.57
N ILE A 18 -4.45 9.79 -12.32
CA ILE A 18 -5.64 9.09 -12.81
C ILE A 18 -6.51 8.60 -11.64
N TYR A 19 -5.90 8.04 -10.59
CA TYR A 19 -6.62 7.62 -9.40
C TYR A 19 -7.25 8.79 -8.65
N GLN A 20 -6.50 9.88 -8.45
CA GLN A 20 -6.99 11.10 -7.80
C GLN A 20 -8.21 11.68 -8.52
N LYS A 21 -8.13 11.84 -9.85
CA LYS A 21 -9.27 12.31 -10.67
C LYS A 21 -10.48 11.39 -10.53
N CYS A 22 -10.28 10.08 -10.40
CA CYS A 22 -11.39 9.16 -10.17
C CYS A 22 -12.04 9.40 -8.80
N VAL A 23 -11.24 9.50 -7.73
CA VAL A 23 -11.75 9.74 -6.37
C VAL A 23 -12.52 11.06 -6.29
N GLU A 24 -12.02 12.11 -6.94
CA GLU A 24 -12.70 13.41 -7.03
C GLU A 24 -14.06 13.33 -7.74
N ASN A 25 -14.17 12.49 -8.78
CA ASN A 25 -15.42 12.29 -9.51
C ASN A 25 -16.42 11.37 -8.78
N TYR A 26 -15.95 10.49 -7.89
CA TYR A 26 -16.78 9.50 -7.18
C TYR A 26 -16.57 9.55 -5.65
N PRO A 27 -16.76 10.70 -4.99
CA PRO A 27 -16.36 10.88 -3.59
C PRO A 27 -17.08 9.96 -2.59
N GLN A 28 -18.28 9.46 -2.93
CA GLN A 28 -19.06 8.57 -2.08
C GLN A 28 -18.94 7.08 -2.43
N SER A 29 -18.32 6.74 -3.56
CA SER A 29 -18.25 5.35 -4.05
C SER A 29 -16.90 4.98 -4.65
N TRP A 30 -15.86 5.78 -4.39
CA TRP A 30 -14.52 5.62 -4.97
C TRP A 30 -13.92 4.25 -4.65
N ASP A 31 -14.26 3.65 -3.52
CA ASP A 31 -13.82 2.33 -3.08
C ASP A 31 -14.19 1.23 -4.08
N LYS A 32 -15.34 1.38 -4.75
CA LYS A 32 -15.83 0.47 -5.81
C LYS A 32 -15.56 1.05 -7.20
N SER A 33 -15.90 2.31 -7.44
CA SER A 33 -15.84 2.97 -8.74
C SER A 33 -14.41 3.13 -9.28
N CYS A 34 -13.43 3.27 -8.40
CA CYS A 34 -12.04 3.54 -8.77
C CYS A 34 -11.11 2.33 -8.59
N LEU A 35 -11.68 1.13 -8.50
CA LEU A 35 -10.91 -0.10 -8.22
C LEU A 35 -9.85 -0.39 -9.29
N GLN A 36 -10.16 -0.09 -10.56
CA GLN A 36 -9.21 -0.30 -11.67
C GLN A 36 -8.01 0.65 -11.56
N GLN A 37 -8.27 1.94 -11.30
CA GLN A 37 -7.24 2.97 -11.15
C GLN A 37 -6.38 2.69 -9.91
N LYS A 38 -7.02 2.28 -8.80
CA LYS A 38 -6.33 1.84 -7.59
C LYS A 38 -5.38 0.68 -7.89
N ARG A 39 -5.85 -0.37 -8.58
CA ARG A 39 -5.01 -1.52 -8.97
C ARG A 39 -3.85 -1.11 -9.87
N ALA A 40 -4.06 -0.20 -10.81
CA ALA A 40 -3.00 0.30 -11.68
C ALA A 40 -1.91 1.05 -10.89
N LEU A 41 -2.30 1.91 -9.94
CA LEU A 41 -1.37 2.62 -9.05
C LEU A 41 -0.61 1.64 -8.15
N THR A 42 -1.30 0.67 -7.56
CA THR A 42 -0.68 -0.39 -6.75
C THR A 42 0.36 -1.16 -7.56
N LYS A 43 0.01 -1.59 -8.78
CA LYS A 43 0.95 -2.31 -9.66
C LYS A 43 2.20 -1.49 -9.97
N CYS A 44 2.03 -0.23 -10.37
CA CYS A 44 3.17 0.65 -10.64
C CYS A 44 4.07 0.80 -9.41
N SER A 45 3.46 1.00 -8.24
CA SER A 45 4.17 1.18 -6.97
C SER A 45 5.00 -0.06 -6.62
N GLU A 46 4.43 -1.25 -6.79
CA GLU A 46 5.12 -2.52 -6.54
C GLU A 46 6.26 -2.82 -7.53
N GLU A 47 6.14 -2.39 -8.78
CA GLU A 47 7.16 -2.62 -9.80
C GLU A 47 8.33 -1.63 -9.69
N ASN A 48 8.07 -0.39 -9.29
CA ASN A 48 9.04 0.71 -9.38
C ASN A 48 9.58 1.22 -8.02
N VAL A 49 8.86 0.98 -6.92
CA VAL A 49 9.25 1.42 -5.58
C VAL A 49 9.74 0.23 -4.77
N GLY A 50 11.07 0.12 -4.65
CA GLY A 50 11.73 -1.07 -4.10
C GLY A 50 11.27 -1.44 -2.68
N ILE A 51 11.06 -0.46 -1.81
CA ILE A 51 10.58 -0.70 -0.45
C ILE A 51 9.16 -1.29 -0.43
N LEU A 52 8.26 -0.84 -1.33
CA LEU A 52 6.89 -1.37 -1.42
C LEU A 52 6.89 -2.80 -1.94
N LYS A 53 7.75 -3.11 -2.92
CA LYS A 53 7.98 -4.48 -3.38
C LYS A 53 8.46 -5.38 -2.25
N PHE A 54 9.43 -4.90 -1.47
CA PHE A 54 10.04 -5.64 -0.37
C PHE A 54 9.03 -5.90 0.76
N VAL A 55 8.27 -4.88 1.18
CA VAL A 55 7.18 -5.02 2.16
C VAL A 55 6.13 -6.00 1.68
N LYS A 56 5.70 -5.92 0.42
CA LYS A 56 4.70 -6.86 -0.12
C LYS A 56 5.17 -8.32 -0.06
N GLN A 57 6.45 -8.58 -0.32
CA GLN A 57 7.02 -9.92 -0.27
C GLN A 57 7.12 -10.43 1.18
N HIS A 58 7.66 -9.62 2.09
CA HIS A 58 7.95 -10.03 3.47
C HIS A 58 6.74 -9.99 4.41
N CYS A 59 5.79 -9.09 4.17
CA CYS A 59 4.58 -8.93 4.99
C CYS A 59 3.33 -9.52 4.32
N SER A 60 3.48 -10.38 3.30
CA SER A 60 2.35 -10.93 2.54
C SER A 60 1.29 -11.62 3.40
N THR A 61 1.71 -12.28 4.48
CA THR A 61 0.80 -12.94 5.43
C THR A 61 -0.04 -11.91 6.17
N GLN A 62 0.58 -10.89 6.76
CA GLN A 62 -0.12 -9.85 7.52
C GLN A 62 -1.06 -9.03 6.63
N ILE A 63 -0.63 -8.76 5.38
CA ILE A 63 -1.47 -8.11 4.36
C ILE A 63 -2.74 -8.94 4.12
N LYS A 64 -2.58 -10.24 3.85
CA LYS A 64 -3.73 -11.14 3.62
C LYS A 64 -4.65 -11.25 4.83
N THR A 65 -4.11 -11.31 6.04
CA THR A 65 -4.90 -11.35 7.28
C THR A 65 -5.73 -10.08 7.44
N TYR A 66 -5.14 -8.91 7.20
CA TYR A 66 -5.85 -7.65 7.28
C TYR A 66 -6.92 -7.52 6.19
N ASP A 67 -6.58 -7.85 4.93
CA ASP A 67 -7.52 -7.84 3.81
C ASP A 67 -8.70 -8.79 4.04
N ALA A 68 -8.44 -10.00 4.55
CA ALA A 68 -9.49 -10.96 4.89
C ALA A 68 -10.39 -10.45 6.01
N CYS A 69 -9.84 -9.78 7.01
CA CYS A 69 -10.63 -9.17 8.07
C CYS A 69 -11.56 -8.07 7.53
N LEU A 70 -11.05 -7.18 6.67
CA LEU A 70 -11.84 -6.12 6.04
C LEU A 70 -12.95 -6.68 5.17
N ALA A 71 -12.66 -7.74 4.40
CA ALA A 71 -13.66 -8.42 3.58
C ALA A 71 -14.77 -9.06 4.42
N ALA A 72 -14.43 -9.58 5.61
CA ALA A 72 -15.40 -10.16 6.54
C ALA A 72 -16.19 -9.11 7.35
N ASN A 73 -15.64 -7.90 7.53
CA ASN A 73 -16.24 -6.82 8.34
C ASN A 73 -16.35 -5.50 7.56
N PRO A 74 -17.09 -5.46 6.43
CA PRO A 74 -17.16 -4.27 5.57
C PRO A 74 -17.81 -3.05 6.23
N GLU A 75 -18.70 -3.27 7.20
CA GLU A 75 -19.41 -2.21 7.93
C GLU A 75 -18.71 -1.80 9.24
N ASP A 76 -17.73 -2.58 9.70
CA ASP A 76 -17.06 -2.39 10.98
C ASP A 76 -15.55 -2.69 10.87
N PRO A 77 -14.79 -1.83 10.17
CA PRO A 77 -13.35 -2.00 10.00
C PRO A 77 -12.55 -1.87 11.30
N GLU A 78 -13.14 -1.33 12.37
CA GLU A 78 -12.47 -1.19 13.68
C GLU A 78 -12.12 -2.56 14.30
N LYS A 79 -12.89 -3.62 13.99
CA LYS A 79 -12.55 -5.00 14.36
C LYS A 79 -11.21 -5.47 13.80
N CYS A 80 -10.74 -4.83 12.73
CA CYS A 80 -9.49 -5.20 12.06
C CYS A 80 -8.27 -4.43 12.57
N VAL A 81 -8.42 -3.60 13.61
CA VAL A 81 -7.30 -2.80 14.19
C VAL A 81 -6.16 -3.70 14.67
N GLN A 82 -6.44 -4.88 15.21
CA GLN A 82 -5.38 -5.80 15.63
C GLN A 82 -4.58 -6.33 14.43
N ALA A 83 -5.26 -6.75 13.35
CA ALA A 83 -4.59 -7.17 12.12
C ALA A 83 -3.82 -6.02 11.45
N LEU A 84 -4.35 -4.80 11.51
CA LEU A 84 -3.66 -3.59 11.06
C LEU A 84 -2.37 -3.33 11.86
N LYS A 85 -2.42 -3.51 13.19
CA LYS A 85 -1.26 -3.34 14.06
C LYS A 85 -0.15 -4.33 13.72
N GLU A 86 -0.50 -5.60 13.46
CA GLU A 86 0.47 -6.62 13.05
C GLU A 86 1.09 -6.31 11.68
N LEU A 87 0.28 -5.86 10.73
CA LEU A 87 0.77 -5.39 9.43
C LEU A 87 1.72 -4.19 9.58
N TYR A 88 1.38 -3.23 10.44
CA TYR A 88 2.22 -2.08 10.72
C TYR A 88 3.58 -2.50 11.30
N LEU A 89 3.59 -3.37 12.31
CA LEU A 89 4.83 -3.87 12.92
C LEU A 89 5.72 -4.59 11.90
N CYS A 90 5.13 -5.41 11.03
CA CYS A 90 5.88 -6.06 9.94
C CYS A 90 6.48 -5.03 8.97
N THR A 91 5.69 -4.02 8.59
CA THR A 91 6.12 -2.97 7.66
C THR A 91 7.29 -2.15 8.23
N GLU A 92 7.23 -1.78 9.51
CA GLU A 92 8.32 -1.06 10.19
C GLU A 92 9.60 -1.90 10.24
N ALA A 93 9.51 -3.16 10.68
CA ALA A 93 10.66 -4.06 10.74
C ALA A 93 11.29 -4.27 9.36
N THR A 94 10.44 -4.49 8.33
CA THR A 94 10.88 -4.68 6.95
C THR A 94 11.51 -3.42 6.36
N SER A 95 11.02 -2.24 6.73
CA SER A 95 11.57 -0.96 6.29
C SER A 95 12.97 -0.71 6.85
N VAL A 96 13.25 -1.14 8.08
CA VAL A 96 14.61 -1.08 8.66
C VAL A 96 15.55 -1.99 7.88
N VAL A 97 15.19 -3.27 7.70
CA VAL A 97 15.99 -4.25 6.95
C VAL A 97 16.26 -3.78 5.52
N PHE A 98 15.25 -3.22 4.84
CA PHE A 98 15.42 -2.69 3.50
C PHE A 98 16.46 -1.57 3.45
N LYS A 99 16.40 -0.61 4.39
CA LYS A 99 17.34 0.50 4.45
C LYS A 99 18.77 0.04 4.73
N GLU A 100 18.95 -0.95 5.59
CA GLU A 100 20.27 -1.55 5.84
C GLU A 100 20.82 -2.23 4.59
N ALA A 101 20.01 -3.05 3.91
CA ALA A 101 20.39 -3.70 2.66
C ALA A 101 20.70 -2.72 1.51
N GLN A 102 20.14 -1.51 1.52
CA GLN A 102 20.50 -0.45 0.56
C GLN A 102 21.83 0.23 0.89
N LYS A 103 22.16 0.37 2.18
CA LYS A 103 23.43 0.97 2.63
C LYS A 103 24.64 0.09 2.29
N GLU A 104 24.50 -1.23 2.41
CA GLU A 104 25.57 -2.19 2.10
C GLU A 104 25.88 -2.28 0.60
N LYS A 105 24.96 -1.83 -0.26
CA LYS A 105 25.11 -1.83 -1.73
C LYS A 105 25.72 -0.54 -2.28
N LYS A 106 26.02 0.44 -1.42
CA LYS A 106 26.54 1.75 -1.78
C LYS A 106 27.98 1.89 -1.31
#